data_AF-A0A167A396-F1
#
_entry.id   AF-A0A167A396-F1
#
_cell.length_a   1.000
_cell.length_b   1.000
_cell.length_c   1.000
_cell.angle_alpha   90.00
_cell.angle_beta   90.00
_cell.angle_gamma   90.00
#
_symmetry.space_group_name_H-M   'P 1'
#
loop_
_entity.id
_entity.type
_entity.pdbx_description
1 polymer ?
#
loop_
_entity_poly.entity_id
_entity_poly.type
_entity_poly.pdbx_seq_one_letter_code
_entity_poly.pdbx_strand_id
1 'polypeptide(L)'
;MNQRHTNNALKYTKLACIIAATLSISAYANTDLTSANPNAISASGENGTFEGRTKAFDNDQYSKWLTFSPSGWISYQFDQPQRITSYTLTSANDAPSRDPQDWQLQGSSDGVNWYTLDTRNNQSFGARYQTKQFNVPNPQAFQFVRLNVTANHGANILQLAEVEMFGSSIVTPPNELPITQTNSLNARQWQHFGPFNVANKVIATTSGSGDADLYMRLGAQPTTQNFDCSSTSPTTTESCNLQGNDLYVSVYAYSNTSYTVNILEQTTTPPDGQWKKPQVDFVDVDPQTQGSILFKRIISDPSGHMANRCVDVAKILYSDPIESNRFRNLRFELRAKDHWGNEFVAYKMGEDGSGEMTIVVSTTHLANLYRDNGNSDAAIRDEIDGILFHEVTHGYNNSPLTRDSYGDGKAFWAYTEGLADAVRIGEGFHKTRQPNVTDPKKWLGGYTTTGFFLHYVRVTHDPEFLYKFNKTAKDLGNYTWSFDSAFRSILGRGVDDLWQEYANFINSGGQLPY
;
A
#
# COMPACT_ATOMS: atom_id res chain seq x y z
N MET A 1 34.44 0.27 -78.57
CA MET A 1 35.75 -0.34 -78.90
C MET A 1 36.72 0.02 -77.78
N ASN A 2 37.42 -0.99 -77.27
CA ASN A 2 38.65 -0.91 -76.45
C ASN A 2 38.56 -0.52 -74.97
N GLN A 3 38.34 -1.57 -74.17
CA GLN A 3 39.19 -1.87 -73.01
C GLN A 3 40.69 -1.82 -73.35
N ARG A 4 41.52 -1.44 -72.38
CA ARG A 4 42.70 -2.17 -71.83
C ARG A 4 43.44 -1.24 -70.85
N HIS A 5 43.50 -1.56 -69.55
CA HIS A 5 44.50 -2.46 -68.90
C HIS A 5 45.91 -1.82 -68.95
N THR A 6 46.71 -1.70 -67.88
CA THR A 6 46.92 -2.49 -66.65
C THR A 6 47.76 -1.65 -65.66
N ASN A 7 47.73 -1.88 -64.34
CA ASN A 7 48.68 -2.72 -63.58
C ASN A 7 48.16 -2.76 -62.12
N ASN A 8 47.64 -3.85 -61.54
CA ASN A 8 48.33 -5.05 -61.00
C ASN A 8 49.77 -4.78 -60.54
N ALA A 9 50.25 -5.12 -59.35
CA ALA A 9 49.74 -5.74 -58.13
C ALA A 9 50.89 -5.66 -57.10
N LEU A 10 50.59 -5.89 -55.81
CA LEU A 10 51.43 -6.47 -54.72
C LEU A 10 51.21 -5.72 -53.40
N LYS A 11 51.03 -6.34 -52.22
CA LYS A 11 50.70 -7.71 -51.81
C LYS A 11 50.51 -7.67 -50.27
N TYR A 12 49.48 -8.38 -49.79
CA TYR A 12 49.35 -9.04 -48.48
C TYR A 12 49.12 -8.28 -47.15
N THR A 13 47.85 -8.36 -46.73
CA THR A 13 47.30 -8.86 -45.44
C THR A 13 47.78 -8.26 -44.11
N LYS A 14 46.81 -7.73 -43.35
CA LYS A 14 46.35 -8.36 -42.09
C LYS A 14 44.95 -7.85 -41.69
N LEU A 15 44.14 -8.81 -41.24
CA LEU A 15 42.84 -8.69 -40.60
C LEU A 15 42.91 -7.70 -39.42
N ALA A 16 41.95 -6.78 -39.30
CA ALA A 16 41.65 -6.11 -38.03
C ALA A 16 40.13 -5.96 -37.87
N CYS A 17 39.68 -6.51 -36.74
CA CYS A 17 38.32 -6.63 -36.27
C CYS A 17 37.62 -5.27 -36.14
N ILE A 18 36.32 -5.28 -36.44
CA ILE A 18 35.37 -4.21 -36.15
C ILE A 18 35.22 -4.12 -34.62
N ILE A 19 35.55 -2.96 -34.03
CA ILE A 19 35.03 -2.55 -32.72
C ILE A 19 34.44 -1.15 -32.91
N ALA A 20 33.14 -1.10 -33.16
CA ALA A 20 32.38 0.12 -32.92
C ALA A 20 32.07 0.16 -31.43
N ALA A 21 32.83 0.97 -30.68
CA ALA A 21 32.50 1.28 -29.30
C ALA A 21 31.32 2.26 -29.30
N THR A 22 30.12 1.76 -29.07
CA THR A 22 28.98 2.60 -28.69
C THR A 22 29.20 3.04 -27.25
N LEU A 23 29.64 4.29 -27.05
CA LEU A 23 29.53 4.98 -25.77
C LEU A 23 28.04 5.26 -25.51
N SER A 24 27.38 4.36 -24.79
CA SER A 24 26.09 4.63 -24.17
C SER A 24 26.34 5.52 -22.95
N ILE A 25 26.24 6.84 -23.13
CA ILE A 25 26.09 7.76 -22.00
C ILE A 25 24.64 7.60 -21.52
N SER A 26 24.45 6.86 -20.43
CA SER A 26 23.20 6.90 -19.69
C SER A 26 23.04 8.32 -19.13
N ALA A 27 22.04 9.06 -19.61
CA ALA A 27 21.64 10.32 -19.01
C ALA A 27 21.02 10.03 -17.64
N TYR A 28 21.85 9.96 -16.60
CA TYR A 28 21.38 10.00 -15.21
C TYR A 28 20.85 11.41 -14.92
N ALA A 29 19.77 11.53 -14.16
CA ALA A 29 19.20 12.81 -13.77
C ALA A 29 20.24 13.63 -12.98
N ASN A 30 20.78 14.70 -13.59
CA ASN A 30 21.73 15.64 -12.99
C ASN A 30 21.01 16.78 -12.24
N THR A 31 19.84 16.52 -11.66
CA THR A 31 19.10 17.54 -10.88
C THR A 31 19.32 17.28 -9.41
N ASP A 32 19.76 18.29 -8.68
CA ASP A 32 19.81 18.23 -7.22
C ASP A 32 18.40 17.98 -6.66
N LEU A 33 18.29 16.99 -5.79
CA LEU A 33 17.04 16.59 -5.13
C LEU A 33 16.79 17.38 -3.83
N THR A 34 17.76 18.18 -3.39
CA THR A 34 17.67 18.97 -2.17
C THR A 34 17.19 20.40 -2.44
N SER A 35 16.81 21.10 -1.36
CA SER A 35 16.37 22.50 -1.42
C SER A 35 16.51 23.17 -0.05
N ALA A 36 16.49 24.50 0.01
CA ALA A 36 16.62 25.26 1.26
C ALA A 36 15.38 25.20 2.18
N ASN A 37 14.58 24.12 2.14
CA ASN A 37 13.37 23.95 2.96
C ASN A 37 13.74 23.73 4.45
N PRO A 38 13.47 24.69 5.35
CA PRO A 38 13.89 24.59 6.76
C PRO A 38 13.21 23.46 7.53
N ASN A 39 12.07 22.94 7.05
CA ASN A 39 11.34 21.83 7.66
C ASN A 39 11.93 20.45 7.27
N ALA A 40 12.63 20.37 6.14
CA ALA A 40 13.28 19.16 5.67
C ALA A 40 14.69 18.99 6.27
N ILE A 41 15.25 20.05 6.86
CA ILE A 41 16.67 20.09 7.24
C ILE A 41 16.83 20.09 8.76
N SER A 42 17.65 19.18 9.26
CA SER A 42 18.12 19.17 10.66
C SER A 42 19.64 19.06 10.70
N ALA A 43 20.27 19.58 11.75
CA ALA A 43 21.72 19.52 11.93
C ALA A 43 22.09 19.36 13.40
N SER A 44 23.28 18.85 13.66
CA SER A 44 23.82 18.69 15.03
C SER A 44 24.13 20.02 15.73
N GLY A 45 24.24 21.10 14.96
CA GLY A 45 24.53 22.44 15.41
C GLY A 45 24.57 23.40 14.22
N GLU A 46 24.43 24.69 14.48
CA GLU A 46 24.46 25.73 13.43
C GLU A 46 24.82 27.11 13.98
N ASN A 47 25.34 28.00 13.14
CA ASN A 47 25.64 29.38 13.47
C ASN A 47 24.58 30.34 12.89
N GLY A 48 23.38 30.30 13.49
CA GLY A 48 22.35 31.34 13.39
C GLY A 48 22.01 31.89 11.99
N THR A 49 21.49 33.11 11.94
CA THR A 49 20.77 33.70 10.78
C THR A 49 21.57 33.77 9.48
N PHE A 50 22.90 33.81 9.53
CA PHE A 50 23.74 34.00 8.35
C PHE A 50 24.49 32.74 7.92
N GLU A 51 24.66 31.76 8.82
CA GLU A 51 25.44 30.54 8.56
C GLU A 51 24.71 29.27 9.07
N GLY A 52 23.38 29.32 9.00
CA GLY A 52 22.47 28.28 9.47
C GLY A 52 22.41 27.05 8.55
N ARG A 53 21.74 26.00 9.02
CA ARG A 53 21.66 24.70 8.31
C ARG A 53 21.06 24.77 6.90
N THR A 54 20.17 25.73 6.62
CA THR A 54 19.59 25.90 5.29
C THR A 54 20.61 26.34 4.25
N LYS A 55 21.72 26.94 4.68
CA LYS A 55 22.82 27.41 3.83
C LYS A 55 23.66 26.30 3.22
N ALA A 56 23.45 25.04 3.61
CA ALA A 56 24.09 23.90 2.98
C ALA A 56 23.28 23.32 1.80
N PHE A 57 22.09 23.86 1.53
CA PHE A 57 21.16 23.34 0.52
C PHE A 57 20.46 24.48 -0.25
N ASP A 58 21.04 25.69 -0.27
CA ASP A 58 20.44 26.85 -0.94
C ASP A 58 20.97 27.10 -2.35
N ASN A 59 21.82 26.20 -2.84
CA ASN A 59 22.43 26.25 -4.18
C ASN A 59 23.20 27.57 -4.41
N ASP A 60 23.78 28.11 -3.34
CA ASP A 60 24.64 29.28 -3.31
C ASP A 60 25.97 28.93 -2.63
N GLN A 61 26.96 28.61 -3.46
CA GLN A 61 28.33 28.33 -3.00
C GLN A 61 28.99 29.45 -2.19
N TYR A 62 28.45 30.67 -2.19
CA TYR A 62 28.98 31.80 -1.42
C TYR A 62 28.35 31.92 -0.02
N SER A 63 27.33 31.13 0.25
CA SER A 63 26.72 30.93 1.56
C SER A 63 27.37 29.72 2.27
N LYS A 64 27.17 29.55 3.59
CA LYS A 64 27.71 28.39 4.30
C LYS A 64 26.92 27.98 5.53
N TRP A 65 26.85 26.67 5.79
CA TRP A 65 26.56 26.13 7.10
C TRP A 65 27.85 26.11 7.94
N LEU A 66 27.76 26.54 9.20
CA LEU A 66 28.85 26.46 10.17
C LEU A 66 28.36 25.88 11.49
N THR A 67 29.17 25.02 12.12
CA THR A 67 28.95 24.57 13.50
C THR A 67 30.18 24.78 14.35
N PHE A 68 29.99 25.16 15.62
CA PHE A 68 31.06 25.40 16.61
C PHE A 68 31.61 24.09 17.20
N SER A 69 31.82 23.10 16.34
CA SER A 69 32.37 21.78 16.66
C SER A 69 33.28 21.31 15.53
N PRO A 70 34.39 20.60 15.80
CA PRO A 70 35.27 20.07 14.75
C PRO A 70 34.61 19.00 13.86
N SER A 71 33.47 18.45 14.31
CA SER A 71 32.66 17.45 13.64
C SER A 71 31.17 17.76 13.78
N GLY A 72 30.34 17.17 12.93
CA GLY A 72 28.90 17.41 12.96
C GLY A 72 28.16 16.67 11.86
N TRP A 73 26.84 16.59 12.00
CA TRP A 73 25.97 16.03 10.97
C TRP A 73 24.96 17.04 10.50
N ILE A 74 24.60 16.93 9.22
CA ILE A 74 23.49 17.67 8.60
C ILE A 74 22.65 16.70 7.76
N SER A 75 21.34 16.73 7.96
CA SER A 75 20.37 15.76 7.46
C SER A 75 19.30 16.45 6.64
N TYR A 76 18.90 15.78 5.57
CA TYR A 76 17.78 16.14 4.71
C TYR A 76 16.69 15.05 4.78
N GLN A 77 15.43 15.46 4.91
CA GLN A 77 14.25 14.62 4.85
C GLN A 77 13.53 14.84 3.53
N PHE A 78 13.38 13.78 2.74
CA PHE A 78 12.60 13.79 1.51
C PHE A 78 11.12 13.49 1.79
N ASP A 79 10.24 13.99 0.92
CA ASP A 79 8.80 13.68 0.99
C ASP A 79 8.51 12.18 0.77
N GLN A 80 9.38 11.50 0.02
CA GLN A 80 9.36 10.05 -0.24
C GLN A 80 10.79 9.51 -0.26
N PRO A 81 11.05 8.23 0.09
CA PRO A 81 12.38 7.65 0.06
C PRO A 81 13.10 7.85 -1.28
N GLN A 82 14.30 8.42 -1.26
CA GLN A 82 15.10 8.68 -2.46
C GLN A 82 16.32 7.78 -2.51
N ARG A 83 16.61 7.22 -3.69
CA ARG A 83 17.84 6.46 -3.96
C ARG A 83 18.95 7.41 -4.43
N ILE A 84 19.76 7.87 -3.49
CA ILE A 84 20.88 8.78 -3.76
C ILE A 84 22.04 8.03 -4.40
N THR A 85 22.34 8.32 -5.66
CA THR A 85 23.40 7.66 -6.45
C THR A 85 24.72 8.42 -6.42
N SER A 86 24.68 9.73 -6.21
CA SER A 86 25.86 10.56 -5.98
C SER A 86 25.51 11.79 -5.16
N TYR A 87 26.53 12.45 -4.62
CA TYR A 87 26.38 13.71 -3.90
C TYR A 87 27.58 14.61 -4.20
N THR A 88 27.41 15.91 -4.04
CA THR A 88 28.50 16.88 -4.11
C THR A 88 28.67 17.55 -2.75
N LEU A 89 29.91 17.93 -2.46
CA LEU A 89 30.25 18.81 -1.34
C LEU A 89 31.01 20.02 -1.88
N THR A 90 30.66 21.24 -1.43
CA THR A 90 31.36 22.47 -1.82
C THR A 90 32.03 23.12 -0.62
N SER A 91 33.34 23.37 -0.69
CA SER A 91 34.09 24.06 0.37
C SER A 91 33.68 25.53 0.50
N ALA A 92 33.63 26.06 1.72
CA ALA A 92 33.19 27.43 2.01
C ALA A 92 34.24 28.52 1.70
N ASN A 93 34.19 29.67 2.38
CA ASN A 93 35.04 30.84 2.14
C ASN A 93 36.16 31.05 3.19
N ASP A 94 35.95 30.74 4.48
CA ASP A 94 36.86 31.18 5.56
C ASP A 94 38.25 30.51 5.60
N ALA A 95 38.34 29.22 5.96
CA ALA A 95 39.64 28.53 6.12
C ALA A 95 39.62 27.05 5.71
N PRO A 96 40.61 26.54 4.96
CA PRO A 96 40.71 25.13 4.58
C PRO A 96 40.76 24.17 5.77
N SER A 97 41.29 24.60 6.92
CA SER A 97 41.40 23.77 8.14
C SER A 97 40.04 23.32 8.71
N ARG A 98 38.94 23.94 8.27
CA ARG A 98 37.55 23.68 8.74
C ARG A 98 36.66 22.98 7.73
N ASP A 99 37.20 22.60 6.58
CA ASP A 99 36.46 21.81 5.58
C ASP A 99 36.38 20.33 6.01
N PRO A 100 35.34 19.57 5.61
CA PRO A 100 35.24 18.15 5.90
C PRO A 100 36.45 17.37 5.36
N GLN A 101 37.06 16.54 6.21
CA GLN A 101 38.15 15.64 5.82
C GLN A 101 37.66 14.18 5.74
N ASP A 102 36.95 13.75 6.79
CA ASP A 102 36.41 12.40 6.92
C ASP A 102 34.91 12.48 7.20
N TRP A 103 34.11 11.67 6.51
CA TRP A 103 32.66 11.62 6.72
C TRP A 103 32.05 10.30 6.27
N GLN A 104 30.82 10.11 6.70
CA GLN A 104 29.91 9.08 6.21
C GLN A 104 28.67 9.74 5.63
N LEU A 105 28.30 9.37 4.40
CA LEU A 105 26.93 9.58 3.95
C LEU A 105 26.08 8.45 4.53
N GLN A 106 24.97 8.78 5.16
CA GLN A 106 24.12 7.80 5.83
C GLN A 106 22.65 7.98 5.42
N GLY A 107 21.92 6.89 5.36
CA GLY A 107 20.49 6.87 5.11
C GLY A 107 19.71 6.28 6.29
N SER A 108 18.47 6.71 6.48
CA SER A 108 17.56 6.24 7.51
C SER A 108 16.12 6.25 7.02
N SER A 109 15.31 5.31 7.52
CA SER A 109 13.87 5.24 7.24
C SER A 109 13.02 5.90 8.33
N ASP A 110 13.56 6.07 9.54
CA ASP A 110 12.85 6.54 10.73
C ASP A 110 13.47 7.81 11.35
N GLY A 111 14.60 8.27 10.82
CA GLY A 111 15.38 9.40 11.34
C GLY A 111 16.20 9.06 12.60
N VAL A 112 16.12 7.83 13.10
CA VAL A 112 16.74 7.38 14.36
C VAL A 112 17.86 6.38 14.10
N ASN A 113 17.60 5.37 13.28
CA ASN A 113 18.55 4.31 12.92
C ASN A 113 19.19 4.60 11.57
N TRP A 114 20.53 4.65 11.52
CA TRP A 114 21.27 5.12 10.34
C TRP A 114 22.17 4.04 9.75
N TYR A 115 22.08 3.85 8.43
CA TYR A 115 22.90 2.95 7.64
C TYR A 115 23.91 3.75 6.81
N THR A 116 25.16 3.29 6.74
CA THR A 116 26.22 3.99 5.99
C THR A 116 26.18 3.63 4.51
N LEU A 117 25.91 4.65 3.68
CA LEU A 117 25.82 4.56 2.22
C LEU A 117 27.18 4.76 1.54
N ASP A 118 28.00 5.66 2.07
CA ASP A 118 29.34 5.97 1.59
C ASP A 118 30.24 6.37 2.76
N THR A 119 31.52 6.04 2.68
CA THR A 119 32.54 6.44 3.65
C THR A 119 33.72 7.06 2.91
N ARG A 120 34.06 8.29 3.27
CA ARG A 120 35.21 9.00 2.71
C ARG A 120 36.16 9.39 3.81
N ASN A 121 37.44 9.19 3.56
CA ASN A 121 38.51 9.57 4.46
C ASN A 121 39.58 10.36 3.69
N ASN A 122 40.33 11.20 4.42
CA ASN A 122 41.46 11.98 3.94
C ASN A 122 41.16 12.81 2.68
N GLN A 123 39.93 13.33 2.58
CA GLN A 123 39.57 14.24 1.51
C GLN A 123 40.10 15.65 1.80
N SER A 124 40.32 16.42 0.74
CA SER A 124 40.75 17.82 0.81
C SER A 124 40.24 18.60 -0.39
N PHE A 125 40.12 19.92 -0.24
CA PHE A 125 39.72 20.84 -1.30
C PHE A 125 40.91 21.73 -1.68
N GLY A 126 41.27 21.76 -2.96
CA GLY A 126 42.45 22.46 -3.47
C GLY A 126 42.28 23.97 -3.66
N ALA A 127 41.03 24.47 -3.59
CA ALA A 127 40.68 25.88 -3.63
C ALA A 127 39.39 26.12 -2.82
N ARG A 128 39.11 27.37 -2.45
CA ARG A 128 37.80 27.72 -1.86
C ARG A 128 36.70 27.65 -2.91
N TYR A 129 35.47 27.41 -2.47
CA TYR A 129 34.31 27.20 -3.35
C TYR A 129 34.48 26.04 -4.33
N GLN A 130 35.42 25.13 -4.06
CA GLN A 130 35.57 23.93 -4.87
C GLN A 130 34.47 22.94 -4.53
N THR A 131 33.70 22.56 -5.55
CA THR A 131 32.77 21.43 -5.52
C THR A 131 33.49 20.14 -5.87
N LYS A 132 33.24 19.08 -5.11
CA LYS A 132 33.68 17.71 -5.41
C LYS A 132 32.47 16.78 -5.42
N GLN A 133 32.38 15.94 -6.46
CA GLN A 133 31.35 14.92 -6.58
C GLN A 133 31.86 13.56 -6.12
N PHE A 134 30.98 12.80 -5.45
CA PHE A 134 31.25 11.48 -4.92
C PHE A 134 30.14 10.52 -5.35
N ASN A 135 30.52 9.39 -5.94
CA ASN A 135 29.57 8.33 -6.28
C ASN A 135 29.27 7.49 -5.04
N VAL A 136 28.00 7.20 -4.81
CA VAL A 136 27.57 6.26 -3.75
C VAL A 136 27.76 4.85 -4.30
N PRO A 137 28.63 4.02 -3.69
CA PRO A 137 28.96 2.70 -4.25
C PRO A 137 27.77 1.74 -4.23
N ASN A 138 26.92 1.82 -3.19
CA ASN A 138 25.76 0.94 -3.01
C ASN A 138 24.52 1.76 -2.67
N PRO A 139 23.95 2.48 -3.65
CA PRO A 139 22.88 3.41 -3.38
C PRO A 139 21.58 2.67 -3.03
N GLN A 140 21.04 2.98 -1.85
CA GLN A 140 19.76 2.49 -1.33
C GLN A 140 18.79 3.66 -1.16
N ALA A 141 17.49 3.37 -1.11
CA ALA A 141 16.46 4.38 -0.94
C ALA A 141 16.18 4.66 0.53
N PHE A 142 16.24 5.93 0.94
CA PHE A 142 15.95 6.35 2.31
C PHE A 142 15.16 7.65 2.34
N GLN A 143 14.26 7.79 3.32
CA GLN A 143 13.52 9.04 3.51
C GLN A 143 14.40 10.13 4.13
N PHE A 144 15.31 9.73 5.00
CA PHE A 144 16.27 10.62 5.63
C PHE A 144 17.67 10.30 5.12
N VAL A 145 18.42 11.31 4.67
CA VAL A 145 19.82 11.15 4.28
C VAL A 145 20.64 12.24 4.96
N ARG A 146 21.75 11.87 5.59
CA ARG A 146 22.63 12.82 6.28
C ARG A 146 24.09 12.66 5.88
N LEU A 147 24.78 13.79 5.84
CA LEU A 147 26.23 13.85 5.86
C LEU A 147 26.68 13.91 7.33
N ASN A 148 27.41 12.90 7.78
CA ASN A 148 27.99 12.85 9.11
C ASN A 148 29.51 13.04 9.03
N VAL A 149 29.99 14.27 9.23
CA VAL A 149 31.41 14.62 9.20
C VAL A 149 32.04 14.20 10.52
N THR A 150 32.99 13.28 10.46
CA THR A 150 33.68 12.72 11.62
C THR A 150 35.00 13.42 11.93
N ALA A 151 35.62 14.06 10.95
CA ALA A 151 36.81 14.88 11.14
C ALA A 151 36.92 15.99 10.10
N ASN A 152 37.55 17.10 10.49
CA ASN A 152 38.05 18.16 9.62
C ASN A 152 39.59 18.19 9.68
N HIS A 153 40.20 19.20 9.06
CA HIS A 153 41.65 19.39 9.01
C HIS A 153 42.25 20.05 10.28
N GLY A 154 41.72 19.77 11.46
CA GLY A 154 42.28 20.17 12.76
C GLY A 154 41.79 21.50 13.33
N ALA A 155 40.74 22.10 12.76
CA ALA A 155 40.09 23.27 13.34
C ALA A 155 39.03 22.87 14.40
N ASN A 156 38.75 23.76 15.36
CA ASN A 156 37.73 23.51 16.38
C ASN A 156 36.28 23.73 15.90
N ILE A 157 36.09 24.08 14.63
CA ILE A 157 34.79 24.36 14.02
C ILE A 157 34.73 23.74 12.62
N LEU A 158 33.54 23.46 12.11
CA LEU A 158 33.29 22.86 10.81
C LEU A 158 32.45 23.82 9.95
N GLN A 159 32.74 23.87 8.66
CA GLN A 159 31.99 24.67 7.69
C GLN A 159 31.76 23.89 6.39
N LEU A 160 30.69 24.24 5.67
CA LEU A 160 30.41 23.69 4.35
C LEU A 160 29.52 24.65 3.57
N ALA A 161 29.82 24.88 2.29
CA ALA A 161 28.99 25.73 1.44
C ALA A 161 27.76 24.97 0.95
N GLU A 162 27.93 23.80 0.35
CA GLU A 162 26.81 23.05 -0.24
C GLU A 162 26.94 21.54 -0.02
N VAL A 163 25.77 20.91 0.05
CA VAL A 163 25.54 19.46 0.00
C VAL A 163 24.41 19.22 -0.99
N GLU A 164 24.73 18.82 -2.22
CA GLU A 164 23.70 18.49 -3.21
C GLU A 164 23.60 16.96 -3.33
N MET A 165 22.39 16.44 -3.48
CA MET A 165 22.15 15.00 -3.58
C MET A 165 21.49 14.67 -4.90
N PHE A 166 22.10 13.75 -5.65
CA PHE A 166 21.63 13.34 -6.96
C PHE A 166 21.21 11.89 -6.93
N GLY A 167 20.12 11.60 -7.61
CA GLY A 167 19.56 10.27 -7.67
C GLY A 167 18.67 10.12 -8.88
N SER A 168 18.40 8.86 -9.22
CA SER A 168 17.25 8.55 -10.05
C SER A 168 16.01 8.62 -9.18
N SER A 169 15.01 9.40 -9.59
CA SER A 169 13.62 9.21 -9.15
C SER A 169 13.15 7.87 -9.73
N ILE A 170 13.58 6.77 -9.13
CA ILE A 170 12.89 5.51 -9.35
C ILE A 170 11.74 5.55 -8.37
N VAL A 171 10.54 5.49 -8.95
CA VAL A 171 9.32 4.99 -8.33
C VAL A 171 9.72 4.09 -7.17
N THR A 172 9.34 4.47 -5.97
CA THR A 172 9.28 3.60 -4.80
C THR A 172 9.09 2.16 -5.28
N PRO A 173 9.92 1.16 -4.92
CA PRO A 173 9.46 -0.22 -5.02
C PRO A 173 8.07 -0.19 -4.38
N PRO A 174 7.03 -0.62 -5.09
CA PRO A 174 5.70 -0.42 -4.57
C PRO A 174 5.70 -1.07 -3.19
N ASN A 175 5.41 -0.28 -2.15
CA ASN A 175 5.06 -0.83 -0.83
C ASN A 175 3.77 -1.66 -0.93
N GLU A 176 3.22 -1.76 -2.14
CA GLU A 176 2.15 -2.62 -2.56
C GLU A 176 2.71 -3.82 -3.34
N LEU A 177 2.30 -5.01 -2.92
CA LEU A 177 2.52 -6.23 -3.68
C LEU A 177 1.53 -6.27 -4.86
N PRO A 178 1.86 -6.92 -6.00
CA PRO A 178 3.01 -7.77 -6.24
C PRO A 178 4.29 -7.03 -6.67
N ILE A 179 5.45 -7.59 -6.33
CA ILE A 179 6.77 -7.13 -6.81
C ILE A 179 7.40 -8.22 -7.67
N THR A 180 7.80 -7.86 -8.89
CA THR A 180 8.70 -8.65 -9.73
C THR A 180 9.83 -7.76 -10.22
N GLN A 181 11.07 -8.02 -9.79
CA GLN A 181 12.22 -7.15 -10.12
C GLN A 181 13.48 -7.98 -10.37
N THR A 182 14.27 -7.56 -11.35
CA THR A 182 15.60 -8.13 -11.65
C THR A 182 16.68 -7.16 -11.19
N ASN A 183 17.59 -7.64 -10.33
CA ASN A 183 18.66 -6.86 -9.72
C ASN A 183 19.99 -7.63 -9.79
N SER A 184 21.08 -6.94 -9.46
CA SER A 184 22.40 -7.56 -9.26
C SER A 184 22.99 -7.10 -7.93
N LEU A 185 23.63 -8.02 -7.21
CA LEU A 185 24.31 -7.77 -5.94
C LEU A 185 25.74 -8.32 -6.01
N ASN A 186 26.69 -7.60 -5.44
CA ASN A 186 28.01 -8.14 -5.19
C ASN A 186 27.99 -9.03 -3.94
N ALA A 187 29.02 -9.86 -3.78
CA ALA A 187 29.19 -10.69 -2.61
C ALA A 187 29.10 -9.86 -1.30
N ARG A 188 28.37 -10.41 -0.32
CA ARG A 188 28.07 -9.85 1.01
C ARG A 188 27.14 -8.65 1.02
N GLN A 189 26.36 -8.43 -0.04
CA GLN A 189 25.38 -7.34 -0.10
C GLN A 189 23.96 -7.83 0.15
N TRP A 190 23.15 -6.93 0.70
CA TRP A 190 21.73 -7.12 0.95
C TRP A 190 20.89 -6.24 0.02
N GLN A 191 19.75 -6.77 -0.39
CA GLN A 191 18.60 -5.99 -0.85
C GLN A 191 17.42 -6.28 0.07
N HIS A 192 16.72 -5.24 0.50
CA HIS A 192 15.54 -5.35 1.36
C HIS A 192 14.28 -4.85 0.63
N PHE A 193 13.14 -5.41 1.02
CA PHE A 193 11.79 -5.09 0.55
C PHE A 193 10.84 -5.04 1.74
N GLY A 194 9.82 -4.18 1.66
CA GLY A 194 8.88 -3.91 2.76
C GLY A 194 9.32 -2.74 3.65
N PRO A 195 8.68 -2.55 4.81
CA PRO A 195 7.73 -3.48 5.41
C PRO A 195 6.42 -3.60 4.63
N PHE A 196 5.85 -4.80 4.63
CA PHE A 196 4.54 -5.09 4.08
C PHE A 196 3.55 -5.38 5.22
N ASN A 197 2.38 -4.76 5.16
CA ASN A 197 1.23 -5.17 5.96
C ASN A 197 0.30 -5.95 5.04
N VAL A 198 0.17 -7.25 5.30
CA VAL A 198 -0.55 -8.18 4.42
C VAL A 198 -1.61 -8.92 5.22
N ALA A 199 -2.77 -9.12 4.60
CA ALA A 199 -3.87 -9.87 5.20
C ALA A 199 -3.59 -11.39 5.12
N ASN A 200 -2.92 -11.80 4.05
CA ASN A 200 -2.58 -13.18 3.74
C ASN A 200 -1.06 -13.41 3.77
N LYS A 201 -0.67 -14.66 3.53
CA LYS A 201 0.73 -15.08 3.50
C LYS A 201 1.46 -14.42 2.32
N VAL A 202 2.65 -13.87 2.52
CA VAL A 202 3.54 -13.47 1.42
C VAL A 202 4.36 -14.66 0.98
N ILE A 203 4.45 -14.88 -0.33
CA ILE A 203 5.40 -15.80 -0.96
C ILE A 203 6.46 -14.95 -1.65
N ALA A 204 7.71 -15.16 -1.26
CA ALA A 204 8.87 -14.60 -1.94
C ALA A 204 9.66 -15.73 -2.61
N THR A 205 10.07 -15.52 -3.86
CA THR A 205 10.93 -16.44 -4.61
C THR A 205 12.04 -15.67 -5.31
N THR A 206 13.19 -16.31 -5.48
CA THR A 206 14.29 -15.80 -6.30
C THR A 206 14.65 -16.81 -7.40
N SER A 207 15.23 -16.30 -8.48
CA SER A 207 15.82 -17.10 -9.57
C SER A 207 16.96 -16.33 -10.21
N GLY A 208 17.91 -16.98 -10.87
CA GLY A 208 19.01 -16.30 -11.54
C GLY A 208 20.33 -17.07 -11.49
N SER A 209 21.44 -16.35 -11.43
CA SER A 209 22.80 -16.89 -11.45
C SER A 209 23.65 -16.35 -10.32
N GLY A 210 24.44 -17.20 -9.68
CA GLY A 210 25.23 -16.87 -8.49
C GLY A 210 24.65 -17.57 -7.26
N ASP A 211 25.04 -17.10 -6.08
CA ASP A 211 24.64 -17.64 -4.79
C ASP A 211 23.97 -16.52 -3.97
N ALA A 212 22.64 -16.60 -3.82
CA ALA A 212 21.86 -15.56 -3.17
C ALA A 212 20.71 -16.17 -2.38
N ASP A 213 20.72 -15.88 -1.08
CA ASP A 213 19.81 -16.42 -0.09
C ASP A 213 18.63 -15.48 0.16
N LEU A 214 17.48 -16.05 0.50
CA LEU A 214 16.26 -15.32 0.79
C LEU A 214 15.93 -15.43 2.28
N TYR A 215 15.63 -14.28 2.90
CA TYR A 215 15.25 -14.17 4.30
C TYR A 215 13.99 -13.31 4.46
N MET A 216 13.11 -13.69 5.39
CA MET A 216 11.91 -12.95 5.74
C MET A 216 11.79 -12.81 7.25
N ARG A 217 11.26 -11.69 7.73
CA ARG A 217 11.11 -11.41 9.17
C ARG A 217 10.03 -10.37 9.44
N LEU A 218 9.31 -10.50 10.54
CA LEU A 218 8.35 -9.51 11.06
C LEU A 218 9.04 -8.52 12.00
N GLY A 219 8.60 -7.27 11.99
CA GLY A 219 9.02 -6.25 12.98
C GLY A 219 10.39 -5.61 12.72
N ALA A 220 11.22 -6.19 11.86
CA ALA A 220 12.55 -5.69 11.53
C ALA A 220 13.11 -6.37 10.26
N GLN A 221 14.08 -5.71 9.62
CA GLN A 221 14.86 -6.32 8.54
C GLN A 221 15.56 -7.62 9.02
N PRO A 222 15.52 -8.70 8.22
CA PRO A 222 16.23 -9.94 8.49
C PRO A 222 17.76 -9.74 8.49
N THR A 223 18.43 -10.64 9.22
CA THR A 223 19.90 -10.83 9.16
C THR A 223 20.19 -12.32 8.96
N THR A 224 21.43 -12.70 8.67
CA THR A 224 21.81 -14.12 8.57
C THR A 224 21.66 -14.90 9.88
N GLN A 225 21.43 -14.24 11.01
CA GLN A 225 21.24 -14.85 12.33
C GLN A 225 19.81 -14.70 12.89
N ASN A 226 19.07 -13.70 12.40
CA ASN A 226 17.72 -13.37 12.90
C ASN A 226 16.77 -13.25 11.71
N PHE A 227 15.90 -14.24 11.55
CA PHE A 227 14.87 -14.36 10.52
C PHE A 227 13.73 -15.23 11.04
N ASP A 228 12.54 -15.07 10.48
CA ASP A 228 11.39 -15.93 10.78
C ASP A 228 11.18 -17.00 9.71
N CYS A 229 11.65 -16.73 8.49
CA CYS A 229 11.75 -17.73 7.41
C CYS A 229 13.00 -17.45 6.56
N SER A 230 13.65 -18.51 6.08
CA SER A 230 14.78 -18.40 5.16
C SER A 230 14.84 -19.58 4.19
N SER A 231 15.50 -19.36 3.07
CA SER A 231 15.85 -20.36 2.07
C SER A 231 17.26 -20.03 1.57
N THR A 232 18.19 -20.98 1.74
CA THR A 232 19.63 -20.75 1.64
C THR A 232 20.34 -21.85 0.82
N SER A 233 19.83 -22.15 -0.38
CA SER A 233 20.50 -23.11 -1.26
C SER A 233 21.81 -22.50 -1.81
N PRO A 234 22.79 -23.31 -2.26
CA PRO A 234 24.02 -22.79 -2.87
C PRO A 234 23.80 -22.21 -4.28
N THR A 235 22.62 -21.65 -4.55
CA THR A 235 22.19 -21.08 -5.83
C THR A 235 21.42 -19.78 -5.58
N THR A 236 20.83 -19.20 -6.63
CA THR A 236 19.95 -18.03 -6.50
C THR A 236 18.46 -18.42 -6.55
N THR A 237 18.15 -19.73 -6.49
CA THR A 237 16.78 -20.24 -6.58
C THR A 237 16.23 -20.54 -5.19
N GLU A 238 15.61 -19.54 -4.58
CA GLU A 238 15.10 -19.63 -3.21
C GLU A 238 13.59 -19.43 -3.15
N SER A 239 12.96 -19.93 -2.09
CA SER A 239 11.53 -19.74 -1.85
C SER A 239 11.23 -19.72 -0.35
N CYS A 240 10.56 -18.67 0.11
CA CYS A 240 10.20 -18.48 1.50
C CYS A 240 8.82 -17.83 1.59
N ASN A 241 8.10 -18.08 2.69
CA ASN A 241 6.77 -17.56 2.89
C ASN A 241 6.49 -17.23 4.36
N LEU A 242 5.79 -16.13 4.61
CA LEU A 242 5.54 -15.62 5.95
C LEU A 242 4.26 -14.78 5.95
N GLN A 243 3.52 -14.75 7.06
CA GLN A 243 2.31 -13.96 7.22
C GLN A 243 2.45 -13.06 8.45
N GLY A 244 1.99 -11.82 8.35
CA GLY A 244 1.98 -10.88 9.46
C GLY A 244 2.09 -9.44 8.98
N ASN A 245 1.95 -8.52 9.95
CA ASN A 245 2.20 -7.10 9.74
C ASN A 245 3.69 -6.80 9.91
N ASP A 246 4.15 -5.69 9.32
CA ASP A 246 5.53 -5.25 9.37
C ASP A 246 6.51 -6.32 8.84
N LEU A 247 6.13 -6.99 7.74
CA LEU A 247 6.86 -8.08 7.13
C LEU A 247 7.93 -7.56 6.17
N TYR A 248 9.18 -7.96 6.40
CA TYR A 248 10.33 -7.65 5.56
C TYR A 248 10.74 -8.88 4.76
N VAL A 249 11.07 -8.67 3.49
CA VAL A 249 11.66 -9.68 2.59
C VAL A 249 13.04 -9.20 2.20
N SER A 250 14.05 -10.07 2.17
CA SER A 250 15.43 -9.67 1.92
C SER A 250 16.23 -10.72 1.18
N VAL A 251 17.07 -10.29 0.25
CA VAL A 251 17.97 -11.15 -0.52
C VAL A 251 19.41 -10.80 -0.14
N TYR A 252 20.21 -11.81 0.19
CA TYR A 252 21.61 -11.66 0.56
C TYR A 252 22.51 -12.48 -0.36
N ALA A 253 23.50 -11.83 -0.96
CA ALA A 253 24.37 -12.47 -1.94
C ALA A 253 25.65 -13.03 -1.27
N TYR A 254 25.89 -14.34 -1.37
CA TYR A 254 27.15 -14.97 -0.92
C TYR A 254 28.25 -14.89 -1.98
N SER A 255 27.88 -14.75 -3.25
CA SER A 255 28.77 -14.42 -4.37
C SER A 255 28.15 -13.31 -5.22
N ASN A 256 28.89 -12.79 -6.21
CA ASN A 256 28.31 -11.84 -7.15
C ASN A 256 27.15 -12.53 -7.90
N THR A 257 25.96 -11.97 -7.77
CA THR A 257 24.71 -12.59 -8.23
C THR A 257 23.90 -11.64 -9.10
N SER A 258 23.17 -12.22 -10.04
CA SER A 258 22.11 -11.55 -10.78
C SER A 258 20.83 -12.36 -10.55
N TYR A 259 19.81 -11.72 -9.99
CA TYR A 259 18.61 -12.40 -9.53
C TYR A 259 17.35 -11.67 -9.94
N THR A 260 16.28 -12.43 -10.20
CA THR A 260 14.91 -11.93 -10.26
C THR A 260 14.20 -12.37 -9.00
N VAL A 261 13.63 -11.42 -8.26
CA VAL A 261 12.79 -11.68 -7.10
C VAL A 261 11.32 -11.49 -7.47
N ASN A 262 10.48 -12.40 -7.02
CA ASN A 262 9.03 -12.27 -7.06
C ASN A 262 8.51 -12.30 -5.62
N ILE A 263 7.84 -11.22 -5.19
CA ILE A 263 7.20 -11.11 -3.88
C ILE A 263 5.72 -10.90 -4.13
N LEU A 264 4.91 -11.84 -3.68
CA LEU A 264 3.48 -11.88 -3.94
C LEU A 264 2.79 -12.11 -2.61
N GLU A 265 1.76 -11.33 -2.30
CA GLU A 265 0.81 -11.78 -1.30
C GLU A 265 0.07 -12.97 -1.92
N GLN A 266 0.19 -14.14 -1.30
CA GLN A 266 -0.53 -15.36 -1.62
C GLN A 266 -2.02 -15.05 -1.50
N THR A 267 -2.61 -14.70 -2.63
CA THR A 267 -4.04 -14.85 -2.83
C THR A 267 -4.35 -16.33 -2.73
N THR A 268 -5.46 -16.69 -2.09
CA THR A 268 -5.91 -18.08 -1.97
C THR A 268 -6.49 -18.58 -3.31
N THR A 269 -5.71 -18.50 -4.41
CA THR A 269 -5.92 -19.02 -5.80
C THR A 269 -6.81 -18.20 -6.77
N PRO A 270 -6.82 -18.44 -8.11
CA PRO A 270 -5.82 -18.41 -9.21
C PRO A 270 -6.08 -17.26 -10.24
N PRO A 271 -5.20 -17.06 -11.25
CA PRO A 271 -5.22 -15.96 -12.23
C PRO A 271 -6.13 -16.20 -13.45
N ASP A 272 -7.40 -16.57 -13.27
CA ASP A 272 -8.34 -16.81 -14.39
C ASP A 272 -9.32 -15.66 -14.66
N GLY A 273 -9.33 -14.61 -13.83
CA GLY A 273 -10.21 -13.45 -14.00
C GLY A 273 -11.71 -13.78 -13.86
N GLN A 274 -12.07 -14.88 -13.19
CA GLN A 274 -13.48 -15.27 -12.99
C GLN A 274 -13.96 -15.01 -11.56
N TRP A 275 -15.20 -14.52 -11.42
CA TRP A 275 -15.88 -14.39 -10.13
C TRP A 275 -16.24 -15.78 -9.58
N LYS A 276 -15.63 -16.15 -8.45
CA LYS A 276 -15.79 -17.49 -7.86
C LYS A 276 -16.90 -17.52 -6.83
N LYS A 277 -17.74 -18.53 -6.94
CA LYS A 277 -18.74 -18.88 -5.94
C LYS A 277 -18.07 -19.55 -4.74
N PRO A 278 -18.47 -19.25 -3.49
CA PRO A 278 -18.06 -20.05 -2.35
C PRO A 278 -18.74 -21.43 -2.39
N GLN A 279 -18.15 -22.42 -1.73
CA GLN A 279 -18.86 -23.63 -1.34
C GLN A 279 -19.82 -23.28 -0.20
N VAL A 280 -21.09 -23.68 -0.31
CA VAL A 280 -22.11 -23.34 0.67
C VAL A 280 -22.53 -24.59 1.46
N ASP A 281 -22.21 -24.59 2.76
CA ASP A 281 -22.71 -25.54 3.76
C ASP A 281 -24.05 -25.02 4.32
N PHE A 282 -25.17 -25.53 3.80
CA PHE A 282 -26.50 -25.16 4.28
C PHE A 282 -26.93 -26.06 5.44
N VAL A 283 -27.21 -25.44 6.58
CA VAL A 283 -27.60 -26.13 7.82
C VAL A 283 -28.92 -25.59 8.33
N ASP A 284 -29.91 -26.47 8.43
CA ASP A 284 -31.22 -26.17 8.99
C ASP A 284 -31.30 -26.76 10.40
N VAL A 285 -31.06 -25.91 11.40
CA VAL A 285 -31.01 -26.32 12.81
C VAL A 285 -32.41 -26.59 13.35
N ASP A 286 -33.41 -25.87 12.87
CA ASP A 286 -34.79 -25.93 13.34
C ASP A 286 -35.79 -26.24 12.19
N PRO A 287 -35.67 -27.42 11.54
CA PRO A 287 -36.40 -27.77 10.32
C PRO A 287 -37.92 -27.85 10.49
N GLN A 288 -38.39 -28.00 11.72
CA GLN A 288 -39.80 -28.08 12.12
C GLN A 288 -40.49 -26.70 12.16
N THR A 289 -39.73 -25.61 12.17
CA THR A 289 -40.29 -24.26 12.30
C THR A 289 -41.00 -23.83 11.03
N GLN A 290 -42.08 -23.06 11.18
CA GLN A 290 -42.83 -22.53 10.04
C GLN A 290 -41.92 -21.71 9.10
N GLY A 291 -41.00 -20.92 9.65
CA GLY A 291 -40.06 -20.13 8.84
C GLY A 291 -39.09 -20.99 8.03
N SER A 292 -38.58 -22.09 8.59
CA SER A 292 -37.73 -23.04 7.84
C SER A 292 -38.51 -23.72 6.71
N ILE A 293 -39.75 -24.15 6.99
CA ILE A 293 -40.63 -24.74 5.98
C ILE A 293 -40.92 -23.74 4.84
N LEU A 294 -41.20 -22.48 5.18
CA LEU A 294 -41.39 -21.40 4.20
C LEU A 294 -40.12 -21.14 3.39
N PHE A 295 -38.96 -21.02 4.05
CA PHE A 295 -37.68 -20.79 3.38
C PHE A 295 -37.40 -21.86 2.32
N LYS A 296 -37.44 -23.15 2.70
CA LYS A 296 -37.14 -24.26 1.79
C LYS A 296 -38.17 -24.42 0.67
N ARG A 297 -39.41 -23.99 0.89
CA ARG A 297 -40.44 -23.92 -0.16
C ARG A 297 -40.11 -22.84 -1.19
N ILE A 298 -39.69 -21.67 -0.73
CA ILE A 298 -39.53 -20.46 -1.57
C ILE A 298 -38.17 -20.46 -2.27
N ILE A 299 -37.11 -20.90 -1.58
CA ILE A 299 -35.75 -21.01 -2.08
C ILE A 299 -35.45 -22.50 -2.36
N SER A 300 -35.70 -22.91 -3.61
CA SER A 300 -35.59 -24.32 -4.02
C SER A 300 -34.16 -24.87 -4.07
N ASP A 301 -33.17 -23.99 -4.27
CA ASP A 301 -31.73 -24.31 -4.21
C ASP A 301 -31.04 -23.32 -3.25
N PRO A 302 -31.09 -23.57 -1.93
CA PRO A 302 -30.46 -22.71 -0.93
C PRO A 302 -28.98 -22.46 -1.23
N SER A 303 -28.19 -23.51 -1.40
CA SER A 303 -26.74 -23.38 -1.61
C SER A 303 -26.40 -22.59 -2.87
N GLY A 304 -27.06 -22.86 -3.99
CA GLY A 304 -26.84 -22.11 -5.23
C GLY A 304 -27.31 -20.65 -5.13
N HIS A 305 -28.44 -20.40 -4.47
CA HIS A 305 -28.97 -19.04 -4.26
C HIS A 305 -27.99 -18.17 -3.46
N MET A 306 -27.51 -18.67 -2.32
CA MET A 306 -26.52 -18.00 -1.47
C MET A 306 -25.22 -17.76 -2.22
N ALA A 307 -24.71 -18.79 -2.92
CA ALA A 307 -23.48 -18.67 -3.71
C ALA A 307 -23.58 -17.60 -4.81
N ASN A 308 -24.75 -17.45 -5.44
CA ASN A 308 -25.00 -16.39 -6.43
C ASN A 308 -24.97 -15.00 -5.78
N ARG A 309 -25.66 -14.82 -4.63
CA ARG A 309 -25.65 -13.54 -3.92
C ARG A 309 -24.25 -13.12 -3.48
N CYS A 310 -23.38 -14.07 -3.13
CA CYS A 310 -21.96 -13.78 -2.89
C CYS A 310 -21.25 -13.18 -4.10
N VAL A 311 -21.46 -13.75 -5.28
CA VAL A 311 -20.88 -13.20 -6.51
C VAL A 311 -21.47 -11.82 -6.85
N ASP A 312 -22.77 -11.62 -6.62
CA ASP A 312 -23.42 -10.33 -6.88
C ASP A 312 -22.87 -9.22 -5.98
N VAL A 313 -22.71 -9.48 -4.67
CA VAL A 313 -22.07 -8.53 -3.74
C VAL A 313 -20.62 -8.29 -4.08
N ALA A 314 -19.86 -9.34 -4.41
CA ALA A 314 -18.46 -9.21 -4.78
C ALA A 314 -18.25 -8.26 -5.97
N LYS A 315 -19.13 -8.34 -6.98
CA LYS A 315 -19.11 -7.44 -8.15
C LYS A 315 -19.45 -5.98 -7.84
N ILE A 316 -20.16 -5.71 -6.74
CA ILE A 316 -20.45 -4.35 -6.30
C ILE A 316 -19.25 -3.73 -5.57
N LEU A 317 -18.50 -4.56 -4.84
CA LEU A 317 -17.44 -4.11 -3.94
C LEU A 317 -16.03 -4.18 -4.53
N TYR A 318 -15.87 -4.79 -5.70
CA TYR A 318 -14.59 -5.02 -6.37
C TYR A 318 -14.70 -4.83 -7.88
N SER A 319 -13.64 -4.29 -8.51
CA SER A 319 -13.50 -4.24 -9.97
C SER A 319 -12.77 -5.46 -10.53
N ASP A 320 -11.92 -6.09 -9.71
CA ASP A 320 -11.15 -7.29 -10.06
C ASP A 320 -11.64 -8.50 -9.23
N PRO A 321 -12.05 -9.61 -9.87
CA PRO A 321 -12.42 -10.85 -9.19
C PRO A 321 -11.37 -11.36 -8.20
N ILE A 322 -10.08 -11.09 -8.45
CA ILE A 322 -8.97 -11.49 -7.59
C ILE A 322 -9.07 -10.80 -6.21
N GLU A 323 -9.48 -9.53 -6.18
CA GLU A 323 -9.63 -8.76 -4.93
C GLU A 323 -10.78 -9.28 -4.06
N SER A 324 -11.77 -9.95 -4.65
CA SER A 324 -12.90 -10.56 -3.94
C SER A 324 -12.58 -11.90 -3.24
N ASN A 325 -11.30 -12.28 -3.15
CA ASN A 325 -10.91 -13.56 -2.55
C ASN A 325 -10.76 -13.50 -1.01
N ARG A 326 -11.86 -13.19 -0.30
CA ARG A 326 -11.86 -13.11 1.17
C ARG A 326 -12.29 -14.39 1.87
N PHE A 327 -13.29 -15.07 1.34
CA PHE A 327 -13.76 -16.36 1.83
C PHE A 327 -14.15 -17.27 0.67
N ARG A 328 -14.07 -18.58 0.90
CA ARG A 328 -14.42 -19.62 -0.08
C ARG A 328 -15.38 -20.67 0.45
N ASN A 329 -15.63 -20.66 1.74
CA ASN A 329 -16.60 -21.51 2.40
C ASN A 329 -17.59 -20.61 3.14
N LEU A 330 -18.87 -20.77 2.82
CA LEU A 330 -19.97 -20.09 3.47
C LEU A 330 -20.83 -21.15 4.16
N ARG A 331 -20.95 -21.06 5.47
CA ARG A 331 -21.99 -21.77 6.21
C ARG A 331 -23.23 -20.89 6.31
N PHE A 332 -24.38 -21.42 5.94
CA PHE A 332 -25.65 -20.72 6.07
C PHE A 332 -26.56 -21.50 7.02
N GLU A 333 -26.91 -20.90 8.15
CA GLU A 333 -27.72 -21.52 9.18
C GLU A 333 -29.13 -20.93 9.25
N LEU A 334 -30.14 -21.81 9.26
CA LEU A 334 -31.50 -21.46 9.67
C LEU A 334 -31.74 -21.93 11.11
N ARG A 335 -32.22 -21.03 11.97
CA ARG A 335 -32.55 -21.36 13.35
C ARG A 335 -33.58 -20.42 13.98
N ALA A 336 -34.29 -20.88 15.00
CA ALA A 336 -35.34 -20.10 15.69
C ALA A 336 -34.78 -19.09 16.68
N LYS A 337 -33.67 -19.42 17.34
CA LYS A 337 -32.96 -18.61 18.33
C LYS A 337 -31.49 -18.50 17.96
N ASP A 338 -30.84 -17.41 18.36
CA ASP A 338 -29.41 -17.23 18.11
C ASP A 338 -28.56 -18.27 18.88
N HIS A 339 -27.23 -18.20 18.75
CA HIS A 339 -26.30 -19.10 19.46
C HIS A 339 -26.37 -18.99 20.99
N TRP A 340 -27.10 -18.00 21.53
CA TRP A 340 -27.24 -17.69 22.95
C TRP A 340 -28.68 -17.78 23.45
N GLY A 341 -29.63 -18.22 22.61
CA GLY A 341 -31.03 -18.41 22.97
C GLY A 341 -31.95 -17.18 22.80
N ASN A 342 -31.47 -16.08 22.19
CA ASN A 342 -32.25 -14.84 22.01
C ASN A 342 -32.98 -14.80 20.65
N GLU A 343 -33.98 -13.92 20.57
CA GLU A 343 -34.60 -13.53 19.29
C GLU A 343 -33.62 -12.68 18.47
N PHE A 344 -33.62 -12.88 17.16
CA PHE A 344 -32.74 -12.18 16.22
C PHE A 344 -33.35 -12.17 14.81
N VAL A 345 -32.72 -11.44 13.88
CA VAL A 345 -33.09 -11.40 12.46
C VAL A 345 -32.07 -12.18 11.64
N ALA A 346 -30.85 -11.65 11.56
CA ALA A 346 -29.70 -12.31 10.96
C ALA A 346 -28.40 -11.72 11.52
N TYR A 347 -27.29 -12.43 11.34
CA TYR A 347 -25.94 -11.93 11.60
C TYR A 347 -24.89 -12.78 10.92
N LYS A 348 -23.73 -12.16 10.67
CA LYS A 348 -22.47 -12.81 10.29
C LYS A 348 -21.68 -13.30 11.52
N MET A 349 -21.05 -14.45 11.38
CA MET A 349 -19.96 -14.93 12.24
C MET A 349 -18.76 -15.37 11.39
N GLY A 350 -17.65 -15.67 12.05
CA GLY A 350 -16.39 -16.08 11.44
C GLY A 350 -15.31 -15.02 11.60
N GLU A 351 -14.07 -15.48 11.70
CA GLU A 351 -12.89 -14.62 11.79
C GLU A 351 -12.51 -14.11 10.41
N ASP A 352 -12.25 -12.81 10.29
CA ASP A 352 -11.88 -12.19 9.03
C ASP A 352 -10.54 -12.76 8.53
N GLY A 353 -10.47 -13.12 7.26
CA GLY A 353 -9.26 -13.73 6.67
C GLY A 353 -9.11 -15.23 6.94
N SER A 354 -10.01 -15.85 7.71
CA SER A 354 -9.99 -17.32 7.93
C SER A 354 -10.33 -18.14 6.67
N GLY A 355 -10.90 -17.51 5.64
CA GLY A 355 -11.44 -18.19 4.46
C GLY A 355 -12.85 -18.75 4.67
N GLU A 356 -13.38 -18.65 5.90
CA GLU A 356 -14.66 -19.16 6.35
C GLU A 356 -15.61 -18.00 6.73
N MET A 357 -16.88 -18.15 6.42
CA MET A 357 -17.93 -17.21 6.80
C MET A 357 -19.17 -17.97 7.22
N THR A 358 -19.84 -17.52 8.27
CA THR A 358 -21.16 -18.06 8.65
C THR A 358 -22.20 -16.95 8.61
N ILE A 359 -23.33 -17.19 7.96
CA ILE A 359 -24.52 -16.34 8.04
C ILE A 359 -25.60 -17.13 8.74
N VAL A 360 -26.22 -16.52 9.76
CA VAL A 360 -27.30 -17.13 10.53
C VAL A 360 -28.56 -16.32 10.29
N VAL A 361 -29.68 -16.99 9.95
CA VAL A 361 -30.98 -16.35 9.69
C VAL A 361 -32.07 -16.95 10.57
N SER A 362 -32.90 -16.07 11.14
CA SER A 362 -33.96 -16.41 12.06
C SER A 362 -35.18 -16.97 11.36
N THR A 363 -35.55 -18.21 11.67
CA THR A 363 -36.80 -18.81 11.20
C THR A 363 -38.02 -18.20 11.88
N THR A 364 -37.87 -17.69 13.11
CA THR A 364 -38.94 -16.96 13.81
C THR A 364 -39.26 -15.66 13.09
N HIS A 365 -38.23 -14.91 12.67
CA HIS A 365 -38.38 -13.68 11.89
C HIS A 365 -39.11 -13.94 10.57
N LEU A 366 -38.69 -14.94 9.80
CA LEU A 366 -39.33 -15.29 8.53
C LEU A 366 -40.81 -15.66 8.71
N ALA A 367 -41.15 -16.43 9.75
CA ALA A 367 -42.55 -16.78 10.02
C ALA A 367 -43.41 -15.56 10.36
N ASN A 368 -42.89 -14.64 11.19
CA ASN A 368 -43.57 -13.39 11.53
C ASN A 368 -43.74 -12.49 10.29
N LEU A 369 -42.67 -12.28 9.53
CA LEU A 369 -42.70 -11.48 8.31
C LEU A 369 -43.74 -11.99 7.31
N TYR A 370 -43.80 -13.31 7.10
CA TYR A 370 -44.77 -13.92 6.20
C TYR A 370 -46.20 -13.61 6.63
N ARG A 371 -46.52 -13.83 7.92
CA ARG A 371 -47.84 -13.55 8.48
C ARG A 371 -48.20 -12.06 8.37
N ASP A 372 -47.28 -11.19 8.76
CA ASP A 372 -47.52 -9.75 8.89
C ASP A 372 -47.63 -9.07 7.52
N ASN A 373 -47.13 -9.71 6.45
CA ASN A 373 -47.24 -9.27 5.05
C ASN A 373 -48.27 -10.09 4.25
N GLY A 374 -49.34 -10.55 4.91
CA GLY A 374 -50.47 -11.18 4.23
C GLY A 374 -50.14 -12.52 3.57
N ASN A 375 -49.22 -13.30 4.15
CA ASN A 375 -48.77 -14.60 3.64
C ASN A 375 -48.09 -14.51 2.26
N SER A 376 -47.25 -13.50 2.05
CA SER A 376 -46.57 -13.24 0.78
C SER A 376 -45.22 -13.96 0.67
N ASP A 377 -45.09 -14.85 -0.32
CA ASP A 377 -43.81 -15.48 -0.69
C ASP A 377 -42.78 -14.45 -1.19
N ALA A 378 -43.26 -13.40 -1.86
CA ALA A 378 -42.41 -12.33 -2.34
C ALA A 378 -41.78 -11.55 -1.19
N ALA A 379 -42.50 -11.32 -0.08
CA ALA A 379 -41.95 -10.65 1.10
C ALA A 379 -40.80 -11.46 1.72
N ILE A 380 -40.93 -12.79 1.74
CA ILE A 380 -39.88 -13.67 2.26
C ILE A 380 -38.67 -13.71 1.33
N ARG A 381 -38.88 -13.79 0.00
CA ARG A 381 -37.78 -13.73 -0.97
C ARG A 381 -37.03 -12.39 -0.87
N ASP A 382 -37.76 -11.26 -0.85
CA ASP A 382 -37.18 -9.92 -0.71
C ASP A 382 -36.37 -9.79 0.59
N GLU A 383 -36.84 -10.34 1.70
CA GLU A 383 -36.09 -10.28 2.96
C GLU A 383 -34.85 -11.17 2.97
N ILE A 384 -34.94 -12.39 2.43
CA ILE A 384 -33.78 -13.30 2.33
C ILE A 384 -32.71 -12.65 1.45
N ASP A 385 -33.08 -12.12 0.29
CA ASP A 385 -32.13 -11.43 -0.59
C ASP A 385 -31.57 -10.18 0.09
N GLY A 386 -32.40 -9.38 0.76
CA GLY A 386 -31.94 -8.22 1.50
C GLY A 386 -30.99 -8.55 2.65
N ILE A 387 -31.23 -9.65 3.37
CA ILE A 387 -30.31 -10.16 4.40
C ILE A 387 -29.01 -10.60 3.74
N LEU A 388 -29.06 -11.34 2.63
CA LEU A 388 -27.86 -11.81 1.95
C LEU A 388 -27.01 -10.64 1.41
N PHE A 389 -27.61 -9.64 0.76
CA PHE A 389 -26.87 -8.46 0.31
C PHE A 389 -26.19 -7.70 1.46
N HIS A 390 -26.84 -7.63 2.63
CA HIS A 390 -26.27 -6.99 3.81
C HIS A 390 -25.17 -7.86 4.45
N GLU A 391 -25.50 -9.07 4.90
CA GLU A 391 -24.58 -9.93 5.65
C GLU A 391 -23.39 -10.38 4.81
N VAL A 392 -23.59 -10.67 3.52
CA VAL A 392 -22.48 -11.04 2.64
C VAL A 392 -21.53 -9.86 2.39
N THR A 393 -22.02 -8.62 2.46
CA THR A 393 -21.15 -7.44 2.41
C THR A 393 -20.14 -7.45 3.55
N HIS A 394 -20.51 -7.87 4.76
CA HIS A 394 -19.57 -8.02 5.88
C HIS A 394 -18.52 -9.13 5.66
N GLY A 395 -18.77 -10.07 4.75
CA GLY A 395 -17.76 -11.04 4.33
C GLY A 395 -16.78 -10.48 3.30
N TYR A 396 -17.19 -9.44 2.57
CA TYR A 396 -16.45 -8.87 1.45
C TYR A 396 -15.86 -7.50 1.71
N ASN A 397 -16.35 -6.72 2.66
CA ASN A 397 -15.83 -5.38 2.91
C ASN A 397 -14.41 -5.40 3.50
N ASN A 398 -13.61 -4.39 3.17
CA ASN A 398 -12.37 -4.09 3.87
C ASN A 398 -12.68 -3.45 5.22
N SER A 399 -11.76 -3.54 6.16
CA SER A 399 -11.89 -2.88 7.47
C SER A 399 -11.09 -1.58 7.47
N PRO A 400 -11.71 -0.42 7.69
CA PRO A 400 -11.01 0.85 7.63
C PRO A 400 -10.08 1.01 8.83
N LEU A 401 -8.84 1.45 8.58
CA LEU A 401 -7.92 1.86 9.63
C LEU A 401 -8.30 3.27 10.13
N THR A 402 -9.22 3.33 11.08
CA THR A 402 -9.68 4.58 11.73
C THR A 402 -9.21 4.64 13.17
N ARG A 403 -9.19 5.84 13.77
CA ARG A 403 -8.90 6.00 15.21
C ARG A 403 -10.05 5.56 16.12
N ASP A 404 -11.23 5.33 15.55
CA ASP A 404 -12.42 4.96 16.30
C ASP A 404 -12.66 3.45 16.31
N SER A 405 -13.36 2.98 17.33
CA SER A 405 -13.82 1.60 17.45
C SER A 405 -15.20 1.41 16.83
N TYR A 406 -15.62 0.14 16.67
CA TYR A 406 -17.01 -0.18 16.37
C TYR A 406 -17.95 0.37 17.47
N GLY A 407 -18.95 1.15 17.08
CA GLY A 407 -19.98 1.72 17.94
C GLY A 407 -20.81 2.78 17.21
N ASP A 408 -22.06 2.94 17.64
CA ASP A 408 -23.02 3.88 17.07
C ASP A 408 -22.47 5.33 17.01
N GLY A 409 -22.67 6.00 15.87
CA GLY A 409 -22.17 7.36 15.62
C GLY A 409 -20.67 7.46 15.31
N LYS A 410 -19.96 6.33 15.20
CA LYS A 410 -18.51 6.30 14.89
C LYS A 410 -18.24 5.92 13.45
N ALA A 411 -17.11 6.38 12.92
CA ALA A 411 -16.72 6.17 11.52
C ALA A 411 -16.58 4.69 11.15
N PHE A 412 -15.96 3.87 12.00
CA PHE A 412 -15.80 2.44 11.74
C PHE A 412 -17.15 1.73 11.57
N TRP A 413 -18.06 1.95 12.51
CA TRP A 413 -19.40 1.36 12.48
C TRP A 413 -20.25 1.87 11.31
N ALA A 414 -20.23 3.19 11.08
CA ALA A 414 -20.96 3.80 9.98
C ALA A 414 -20.48 3.30 8.63
N TYR A 415 -19.17 3.08 8.47
CA TYR A 415 -18.62 2.42 7.30
C TYR A 415 -19.14 0.98 7.19
N THR A 416 -18.98 0.17 8.24
CA THR A 416 -19.31 -1.27 8.20
C THR A 416 -20.78 -1.49 7.89
N GLU A 417 -21.67 -0.92 8.70
CA GLU A 417 -23.12 -1.12 8.55
C GLU A 417 -23.69 -0.30 7.39
N GLY A 418 -23.17 0.91 7.19
CA GLY A 418 -23.62 1.79 6.12
C GLY A 418 -23.30 1.23 4.73
N LEU A 419 -22.11 0.66 4.53
CA LEU A 419 -21.75 0.04 3.25
C LEU A 419 -22.61 -1.20 2.98
N ALA A 420 -22.80 -2.06 3.97
CA ALA A 420 -23.69 -3.23 3.86
C ALA A 420 -25.13 -2.83 3.52
N ASP A 421 -25.64 -1.77 4.14
CA ASP A 421 -26.94 -1.24 3.79
C ASP A 421 -26.99 -0.55 2.43
N ALA A 422 -25.93 0.13 1.99
CA ALA A 422 -25.88 0.74 0.66
C ALA A 422 -25.99 -0.31 -0.44
N VAL A 423 -25.31 -1.46 -0.26
CA VAL A 423 -25.43 -2.62 -1.14
C VAL A 423 -26.86 -3.17 -1.13
N ARG A 424 -27.44 -3.41 0.05
CA ARG A 424 -28.84 -3.87 0.18
C ARG A 424 -29.84 -2.91 -0.48
N ILE A 425 -29.69 -1.61 -0.24
CA ILE A 425 -30.60 -0.56 -0.71
C ILE A 425 -30.53 -0.43 -2.23
N GLY A 426 -29.32 -0.39 -2.78
CA GLY A 426 -29.11 -0.18 -4.21
C GLY A 426 -29.49 -1.37 -5.10
N GLU A 427 -29.81 -2.51 -4.50
CA GLU A 427 -30.37 -3.68 -5.19
C GLU A 427 -31.88 -3.83 -4.93
N GLY A 428 -32.53 -2.79 -4.40
CA GLY A 428 -33.99 -2.71 -4.25
C GLY A 428 -34.56 -3.25 -2.93
N PHE A 429 -33.72 -3.75 -2.01
CA PHE A 429 -34.18 -4.41 -0.78
C PHE A 429 -34.31 -3.47 0.42
N HIS A 430 -34.93 -2.30 0.23
CA HIS A 430 -35.02 -1.23 1.22
C HIS A 430 -36.45 -0.89 1.67
N LYS A 431 -37.48 -1.59 1.17
CA LYS A 431 -38.90 -1.20 1.34
C LYS A 431 -39.36 -1.01 2.79
N THR A 432 -38.66 -1.60 3.76
CA THR A 432 -38.93 -1.46 5.20
C THR A 432 -38.17 -0.31 5.85
N ARG A 433 -37.40 0.48 5.08
CA ARG A 433 -36.50 1.53 5.54
C ARG A 433 -36.75 2.82 4.76
N GLN A 434 -36.43 3.96 5.36
CA GLN A 434 -36.63 5.27 4.74
C GLN A 434 -35.41 6.17 4.97
N PRO A 435 -35.04 7.03 4.00
CA PRO A 435 -34.00 8.04 4.18
C PRO A 435 -34.21 8.87 5.46
N ASN A 436 -33.16 9.02 6.28
CA ASN A 436 -33.19 9.87 7.46
C ASN A 436 -32.10 10.95 7.37
N VAL A 437 -32.46 12.13 6.88
CA VAL A 437 -31.53 13.28 6.76
C VAL A 437 -31.53 14.19 7.99
N THR A 438 -32.38 13.89 8.97
CA THR A 438 -32.51 14.64 10.23
C THR A 438 -31.70 14.06 11.39
N ASP A 439 -31.03 12.92 11.17
CA ASP A 439 -30.14 12.32 12.16
C ASP A 439 -29.00 13.30 12.50
N PRO A 440 -28.82 13.70 13.78
CA PRO A 440 -27.73 14.59 14.17
C PRO A 440 -26.33 14.01 13.88
N LYS A 441 -26.21 12.68 13.75
CA LYS A 441 -24.97 11.99 13.37
C LYS A 441 -24.66 12.09 11.88
N LYS A 442 -25.60 12.57 11.07
CA LYS A 442 -25.49 12.67 9.61
C LYS A 442 -25.08 11.31 8.99
N TRP A 443 -24.10 11.27 8.10
CA TRP A 443 -23.55 10.06 7.48
C TRP A 443 -22.88 9.09 8.45
N LEU A 444 -22.80 9.39 9.76
CA LEU A 444 -22.31 8.47 10.78
C LEU A 444 -23.44 7.67 11.47
N GLY A 445 -24.68 7.78 10.99
CA GLY A 445 -25.84 7.05 11.52
C GLY A 445 -25.88 5.55 11.21
N GLY A 446 -24.94 5.02 10.42
CA GLY A 446 -24.79 3.60 10.08
C GLY A 446 -25.99 3.05 9.31
N TYR A 447 -26.70 2.09 9.89
CA TYR A 447 -27.89 1.50 9.28
C TYR A 447 -28.85 2.59 8.78
N THR A 448 -29.45 2.36 7.61
CA THR A 448 -30.41 3.25 6.95
C THR A 448 -29.80 4.59 6.54
N THR A 449 -29.40 5.43 7.50
CA THR A 449 -28.91 6.79 7.29
C THR A 449 -27.67 6.82 6.37
N THR A 450 -26.63 6.07 6.72
CA THR A 450 -25.41 6.02 5.89
C THR A 450 -25.65 5.24 4.61
N GLY A 451 -26.42 4.15 4.65
CA GLY A 451 -26.71 3.33 3.48
C GLY A 451 -27.41 4.09 2.35
N PHE A 452 -28.48 4.82 2.66
CA PHE A 452 -29.18 5.63 1.65
C PHE A 452 -28.29 6.76 1.11
N PHE A 453 -27.45 7.36 1.96
CA PHE A 453 -26.50 8.39 1.52
C PHE A 453 -25.43 7.84 0.58
N LEU A 454 -24.79 6.72 0.90
CA LEU A 454 -23.81 6.09 0.02
C LEU A 454 -24.46 5.64 -1.30
N HIS A 455 -25.70 5.14 -1.26
CA HIS A 455 -26.46 4.82 -2.48
C HIS A 455 -26.78 6.07 -3.30
N TYR A 456 -27.19 7.18 -2.68
CA TYR A 456 -27.34 8.48 -3.37
C TYR A 456 -26.05 8.82 -4.12
N VAL A 457 -24.90 8.73 -3.46
CA VAL A 457 -23.62 9.07 -4.09
C VAL A 457 -23.28 8.12 -5.26
N ARG A 458 -23.55 6.82 -5.10
CA ARG A 458 -23.40 5.83 -6.18
C ARG A 458 -24.19 6.21 -7.43
N VAL A 459 -25.45 6.63 -7.27
CA VAL A 459 -26.34 6.86 -8.42
C VAL A 459 -26.23 8.25 -9.03
N THR A 460 -25.80 9.27 -8.27
CA THR A 460 -25.74 10.66 -8.76
C THR A 460 -24.34 11.14 -9.12
N HIS A 461 -23.28 10.55 -8.55
CA HIS A 461 -21.92 11.05 -8.72
C HIS A 461 -20.95 10.04 -9.34
N ASP A 462 -20.98 8.77 -8.90
CA ASP A 462 -20.08 7.75 -9.43
C ASP A 462 -20.69 6.34 -9.33
N PRO A 463 -21.04 5.67 -10.45
CA PRO A 463 -21.64 4.33 -10.41
C PRO A 463 -20.73 3.26 -9.79
N GLU A 464 -19.42 3.50 -9.73
CA GLU A 464 -18.43 2.62 -9.10
C GLU A 464 -18.10 3.04 -7.64
N PHE A 465 -18.86 3.99 -7.07
CA PHE A 465 -18.54 4.58 -5.78
C PHE A 465 -18.41 3.56 -4.66
N LEU A 466 -19.28 2.55 -4.57
CA LEU A 466 -19.23 1.55 -3.49
C LEU A 466 -17.95 0.70 -3.56
N TYR A 467 -17.50 0.33 -4.76
CA TYR A 467 -16.21 -0.33 -4.97
C TYR A 467 -15.07 0.59 -4.49
N LYS A 468 -15.02 1.83 -4.99
CA LYS A 468 -13.94 2.78 -4.65
C LYS A 468 -13.94 3.08 -3.15
N PHE A 469 -15.10 3.25 -2.54
CA PHE A 469 -15.27 3.47 -1.11
C PHE A 469 -14.77 2.27 -0.29
N ASN A 470 -15.14 1.04 -0.67
CA ASN A 470 -14.61 -0.18 -0.07
C ASN A 470 -13.07 -0.28 -0.22
N LYS A 471 -12.53 0.12 -1.37
CA LYS A 471 -11.09 0.14 -1.64
C LYS A 471 -10.35 1.16 -0.75
N THR A 472 -10.92 2.34 -0.50
CA THR A 472 -10.25 3.33 0.39
C THR A 472 -9.98 2.82 1.80
N ALA A 473 -10.84 1.94 2.34
CA ALA A 473 -10.64 1.36 3.66
C ALA A 473 -9.35 0.54 3.78
N LYS A 474 -8.87 -0.02 2.65
CA LYS A 474 -7.56 -0.68 2.54
C LYS A 474 -6.45 0.33 2.25
N ASP A 475 -6.67 1.22 1.28
CA ASP A 475 -5.60 2.06 0.71
C ASP A 475 -5.18 3.22 1.63
N LEU A 476 -6.12 3.80 2.38
CA LEU A 476 -5.83 4.91 3.29
C LEU A 476 -5.34 4.36 4.64
N GLY A 477 -4.05 4.01 4.69
CA GLY A 477 -3.39 3.43 5.86
C GLY A 477 -3.09 4.44 7.00
N ASN A 478 -2.29 3.98 7.98
CA ASN A 478 -1.76 4.80 9.10
C ASN A 478 -2.83 5.60 9.89
N TYR A 479 -4.01 5.01 10.12
CA TYR A 479 -5.12 5.63 10.84
C TYR A 479 -5.63 6.95 10.21
N THR A 480 -5.41 7.14 8.90
CA THR A 480 -5.82 8.35 8.17
C THR A 480 -7.20 8.25 7.53
N TRP A 481 -7.81 7.05 7.55
CA TRP A 481 -9.13 6.84 6.98
C TRP A 481 -10.19 7.63 7.75
N SER A 482 -10.95 8.43 7.02
CA SER A 482 -12.19 9.06 7.46
C SER A 482 -13.14 9.12 6.27
N PHE A 483 -14.44 9.32 6.51
CA PHE A 483 -15.38 9.57 5.41
C PHE A 483 -14.95 10.76 4.55
N ASP A 484 -14.44 11.85 5.15
CA ASP A 484 -13.99 13.01 4.39
C ASP A 484 -12.76 12.68 3.52
N SER A 485 -11.77 12.00 4.08
CA SER A 485 -10.58 11.55 3.34
C SER A 485 -10.95 10.63 2.17
N ALA A 486 -11.87 9.68 2.41
CA ALA A 486 -12.35 8.75 1.38
C ALA A 486 -13.10 9.49 0.27
N PHE A 487 -14.05 10.36 0.61
CA PHE A 487 -14.82 11.13 -0.37
C PHE A 487 -13.92 12.07 -1.19
N ARG A 488 -12.94 12.72 -0.56
CA ARG A 488 -11.97 13.57 -1.27
C ARG A 488 -11.10 12.76 -2.22
N SER A 489 -10.66 11.58 -1.81
CA SER A 489 -9.85 10.69 -2.66
C SER A 489 -10.63 10.23 -3.91
N ILE A 490 -11.92 9.92 -3.76
CA ILE A 490 -12.73 9.37 -4.86
C ILE A 490 -13.30 10.47 -5.76
N LEU A 491 -13.82 11.55 -5.16
CA LEU A 491 -14.65 12.56 -5.85
C LEU A 491 -14.03 13.96 -5.86
N GLY A 492 -12.88 14.16 -5.19
CA GLY A 492 -12.28 15.50 -5.01
C GLY A 492 -13.08 16.44 -4.10
N ARG A 493 -14.11 15.94 -3.40
CA ARG A 493 -15.05 16.73 -2.59
C ARG A 493 -15.15 16.19 -1.16
N GLY A 494 -15.44 17.07 -0.21
CA GLY A 494 -15.64 16.66 1.18
C GLY A 494 -16.97 15.94 1.39
N VAL A 495 -17.05 15.11 2.43
CA VAL A 495 -18.27 14.35 2.74
C VAL A 495 -19.42 15.27 3.18
N ASP A 496 -19.12 16.36 3.90
CA ASP A 496 -20.15 17.29 4.37
C ASP A 496 -20.84 18.01 3.21
N ASP A 497 -20.09 18.38 2.16
CA ASP A 497 -20.65 19.01 0.96
C ASP A 497 -21.68 18.09 0.28
N LEU A 498 -21.33 16.81 0.08
CA LEU A 498 -22.25 15.84 -0.53
C LEU A 498 -23.41 15.48 0.40
N TRP A 499 -23.20 15.46 1.71
CA TRP A 499 -24.28 15.27 2.66
C TRP A 499 -25.31 16.39 2.59
N GLN A 500 -24.88 17.65 2.48
CA GLN A 500 -25.78 18.78 2.33
C GLN A 500 -26.58 18.69 1.03
N GLU A 501 -25.96 18.28 -0.08
CA GLU A 501 -26.66 18.02 -1.34
C GLU A 501 -27.71 16.92 -1.20
N TYR A 502 -27.34 15.79 -0.60
CA TYR A 502 -28.26 14.68 -0.32
C TYR A 502 -29.43 15.11 0.58
N ALA A 503 -29.15 15.85 1.66
CA ALA A 503 -30.18 16.36 2.57
C ALA A 503 -31.16 17.28 1.84
N ASN A 504 -30.65 18.19 0.99
CA ASN A 504 -31.48 19.08 0.19
C ASN A 504 -32.33 18.31 -0.84
N PHE A 505 -31.74 17.29 -1.48
CA PHE A 505 -32.45 16.42 -2.42
C PHE A 505 -33.65 15.74 -1.75
N ILE A 506 -33.44 15.09 -0.59
CA ILE A 506 -34.51 14.42 0.15
C ILE A 506 -35.55 15.41 0.68
N ASN A 507 -35.12 16.53 1.27
CA ASN A 507 -36.04 17.56 1.80
C ASN A 507 -36.89 18.24 0.70
N SER A 508 -36.42 18.21 -0.54
CA SER A 508 -37.17 18.72 -1.71
C SER A 508 -38.09 17.68 -2.35
N GLY A 509 -38.26 16.50 -1.73
CA GLY A 509 -39.09 15.41 -2.23
C GLY A 509 -38.41 14.52 -3.28
N GLY A 510 -37.07 14.57 -3.37
CA GLY A 510 -36.28 13.72 -4.26
C GLY A 510 -36.46 12.23 -3.96
N GLN A 511 -36.47 11.42 -5.02
CA GLN A 511 -36.57 9.96 -4.94
C GLN A 511 -35.36 9.32 -5.60
N LEU A 512 -34.70 8.40 -4.89
CA LEU A 512 -33.58 7.65 -5.42
C LEU A 512 -34.07 6.57 -6.41
N PRO A 513 -33.35 6.33 -7.51
CA PRO A 513 -33.53 5.11 -8.28
C PRO A 513 -32.99 3.91 -7.48
N TYR A 514 -33.72 2.80 -7.50
CA TYR A 514 -33.38 1.56 -6.78
C TYR A 514 -33.46 0.34 -7.68
#